data_AF-I6CGT9-F1
#
_entry.id   AF-I6CGT9-F1
#
_cell.length_a   1.000
_cell.length_b   1.000
_cell.length_c   1.000
_cell.angle_alpha   90.00
_cell.angle_beta   90.00
_cell.angle_gamma   90.00
#
_symmetry.space_group_name_H-M   'P 1'
#
loop_
_entity.id
_entity.type
_entity.pdbx_description
1 polymer ?
#
loop_
_entity_poly.entity_id
_entity_poly.type
_entity_poly.pdbx_seq_one_letter_code
_entity_poly.pdbx_strand_id
1 'polypeptide(L)'
;MQSYGFTESAGDWSLGLSDAILFAKNDYKLLPESQQQIQTMAAKLASTELTHARMDGHTDNYGEDSYNEGLSLKRANVVADAWAIGGQIPRSNLTTQGLGKNIP
;
A
#
# COMPACT_ATOMS: atom_id res chain seq x y z
N MET A 1 8.18 8.68 12.47
CA MET A 1 6.94 8.31 11.75
C MET A 1 6.24 9.55 11.19
N GLN A 2 5.83 10.54 12.00
CA GLN A 2 5.14 11.76 11.53
C GLN A 2 5.88 12.53 10.42
N SER A 3 7.21 12.69 10.53
CA SER A 3 8.04 13.36 9.51
C SER A 3 8.04 12.65 8.15
N TYR A 4 7.59 11.40 8.08
CA TYR A 4 7.43 10.61 6.86
C TYR A 4 6.00 10.61 6.32
N GLY A 5 5.11 11.45 6.90
CA GLY A 5 3.71 11.57 6.48
C GLY A 5 2.76 10.57 7.15
N PHE A 6 3.22 9.82 8.15
CA PHE A 6 2.34 8.91 8.88
C PHE A 6 1.45 9.67 9.86
N THR A 7 0.20 9.22 9.97
CA THR A 7 -0.74 9.64 10.99
C THR A 7 -0.81 8.57 12.09
N GLU A 8 -0.92 9.01 13.33
CA GLU A 8 -1.09 8.12 14.48
C GLU A 8 -2.58 8.11 14.87
N SER A 9 -3.15 6.93 15.03
CA SER A 9 -4.52 6.74 15.50
C SER A 9 -4.58 5.52 16.41
N ALA A 10 -5.07 5.71 17.65
CA ALA A 10 -5.23 4.64 18.64
C ALA A 10 -3.96 3.79 18.90
N GLY A 11 -2.76 4.35 18.70
CA GLY A 11 -1.48 3.66 18.87
C GLY A 11 -0.94 3.00 17.60
N ASP A 12 -1.71 3.01 16.51
CA ASP A 12 -1.27 2.54 15.20
C ASP A 12 -0.81 3.71 14.32
N TRP A 13 0.21 3.45 13.50
CA TRP A 13 0.72 4.39 12.50
C TRP A 13 0.28 3.97 11.11
N SER A 14 -0.33 4.88 10.36
CA SER A 14 -0.73 4.63 8.96
C SER A 14 -0.22 5.72 8.02
N LEU A 15 -0.01 5.34 6.76
CA LEU A 15 0.38 6.25 5.68
C LEU A 15 -0.59 6.05 4.52
N GLY A 16 -1.38 7.09 4.21
CA GLY A 16 -2.27 7.08 3.06
C GLY A 16 -1.52 7.39 1.77
N LEU A 17 -1.74 6.57 0.74
CA LEU A 17 -1.25 6.81 -0.62
C LEU A 17 -2.44 6.87 -1.58
N SER A 18 -2.39 7.81 -2.53
CA SER A 18 -3.49 7.98 -3.49
C SER A 18 -3.42 6.95 -4.61
N ASP A 19 -4.47 6.15 -4.75
CA ASP A 19 -4.63 5.15 -5.82
C ASP A 19 -4.44 5.73 -7.23
N ALA A 20 -4.92 6.95 -7.47
CA ALA A 20 -4.83 7.63 -8.77
C ALA A 20 -3.38 7.99 -9.15
N ILE A 21 -2.48 8.05 -8.16
CA ILE A 21 -1.05 8.26 -8.37
C ILE A 21 -0.35 6.91 -8.54
N LEU A 22 -0.81 5.86 -7.87
CA LEU A 22 -0.16 4.55 -7.89
C LEU A 22 -0.47 3.74 -9.14
N PHE A 23 -1.69 3.84 -9.66
CA PHE A 23 -2.22 2.93 -10.68
C PHE A 23 -2.91 3.68 -11.83
N ALA A 24 -2.89 3.07 -13.01
CA ALA A 24 -3.83 3.44 -14.06
C ALA A 24 -5.27 3.02 -13.71
N LYS A 25 -6.25 3.64 -14.36
CA LYS A 25 -7.67 3.32 -14.14
C LYS A 25 -7.93 1.84 -14.40
N ASN A 26 -8.58 1.18 -13.44
CA ASN A 26 -8.89 -0.25 -13.48
C ASN A 26 -7.69 -1.19 -13.64
N ASP A 27 -6.49 -0.72 -13.30
CA ASP A 27 -5.27 -1.51 -13.28
C ASP A 27 -4.79 -1.72 -11.83
N TYR A 28 -3.97 -2.75 -11.63
CA TYR A 28 -3.26 -3.03 -10.38
C TYR A 28 -1.75 -2.98 -10.57
N LYS A 29 -1.23 -2.77 -11.79
CA LYS A 29 0.20 -2.58 -12.00
C LYS A 29 0.60 -1.17 -11.54
N LEU A 30 1.61 -1.10 -10.67
CA LEU A 30 2.20 0.17 -10.29
C LEU A 30 2.77 0.87 -11.52
N LEU A 31 2.55 2.19 -11.60
CA LEU A 31 3.30 3.02 -12.52
C LEU A 31 4.80 2.96 -12.16
N PRO A 32 5.72 3.01 -13.14
CA PRO A 32 7.16 2.94 -12.87
C PRO A 32 7.64 3.96 -11.83
N GLU A 33 7.14 5.19 -11.92
CA GLU A 33 7.45 6.28 -10.99
C GLU A 33 6.94 5.97 -9.58
N SER A 34 5.73 5.42 -9.47
CA SER A 34 5.09 5.06 -8.21
C SER A 34 5.79 3.88 -7.53
N GLN A 35 6.22 2.89 -8.31
CA GLN A 35 7.06 1.80 -7.82
C GLN A 35 8.37 2.32 -7.24
N GLN A 36 9.06 3.22 -7.96
CA GLN A 36 10.30 3.83 -7.48
C GLN A 36 10.08 4.63 -6.19
N GLN A 37 8.98 5.39 -6.12
CA GLN A 37 8.63 6.19 -4.94
C GLN A 37 8.39 5.29 -3.72
N ILE A 38 7.61 4.21 -3.87
CA ILE A 38 7.35 3.24 -2.79
C ILE A 38 8.66 2.62 -2.31
N GLN A 39 9.52 2.19 -3.22
CA GLN A 39 10.82 1.60 -2.86
C GLN A 39 11.70 2.59 -2.09
N THR A 40 11.75 3.86 -2.52
CA THR A 40 12.50 4.91 -1.82
C THR A 40 11.92 5.21 -0.43
N MET A 41 10.60 5.21 -0.27
CA MET A 41 9.97 5.36 1.05
C MET A 41 10.30 4.18 1.97
N ALA A 42 10.15 2.96 1.46
CA ALA A 42 10.47 1.74 2.19
C ALA A 42 11.94 1.71 2.63
N ALA A 43 12.88 2.10 1.77
CA ALA A 43 14.30 2.19 2.10
C ALA A 43 14.59 3.19 3.22
N LYS A 44 13.92 4.35 3.22
CA LYS A 44 14.05 5.34 4.30
C LYS A 44 13.56 4.78 5.63
N LEU A 45 12.46 4.03 5.59
CA LEU A 45 11.83 3.44 6.77
C LEU A 45 12.51 2.15 7.22
N ALA A 46 13.34 1.51 6.39
CA ALA A 46 14.14 0.36 6.78
C ALA A 46 15.16 0.68 7.90
N SER A 47 15.52 1.96 8.06
CA SER A 47 16.35 2.44 9.18
C SER A 47 15.59 2.50 10.52
N THR A 48 14.27 2.29 10.50
CA THR A 48 13.42 2.21 11.69
C THR A 48 13.24 0.76 12.13
N GLU A 49 12.69 0.53 13.32
CA GLU A 49 12.34 -0.83 13.80
C GLU A 49 11.08 -1.42 13.15
N LEU A 50 10.63 -0.84 12.02
CA LEU A 50 9.49 -1.35 11.25
C LEU A 50 9.87 -2.67 10.58
N THR A 51 9.51 -3.77 11.23
CA THR A 51 9.74 -5.13 10.74
C THR A 51 8.51 -5.76 10.12
N HIS A 52 7.33 -5.19 10.37
CA HIS A 52 6.03 -5.66 9.92
C HIS A 52 5.15 -4.48 9.51
N ALA A 53 4.32 -4.69 8.48
CA ALA A 53 3.30 -3.73 8.07
C ALA A 53 2.10 -4.44 7.43
N ARG A 54 0.97 -3.74 7.39
CA ARG A 54 -0.22 -4.15 6.64
C ARG A 54 -0.47 -3.15 5.52
N MET A 55 -0.75 -3.66 4.33
CA MET A 55 -1.13 -2.87 3.17
C MET A 55 -2.63 -3.09 2.93
N ASP A 56 -3.40 -2.04 3.15
CA ASP A 56 -4.84 -2.02 2.95
C ASP A 56 -5.12 -1.39 1.58
N GLY A 57 -5.70 -2.17 0.67
CA GLY A 57 -6.06 -1.74 -0.67
C GLY A 57 -7.50 -1.25 -0.72
N HIS A 58 -7.73 -0.18 -1.48
CA HIS A 58 -9.05 0.38 -1.72
C HIS A 58 -9.30 0.50 -3.23
N THR A 59 -10.54 0.77 -3.61
CA THR A 59 -10.91 1.16 -4.98
C THR A 59 -11.85 2.35 -4.93
N ASP A 60 -12.12 2.95 -6.09
CA ASP A 60 -13.23 3.89 -6.20
C ASP A 60 -14.58 3.19 -6.00
N ASN A 61 -15.65 3.99 -5.92
CA ASN A 61 -17.01 3.50 -5.64
C ASN A 61 -17.74 2.96 -6.87
N TYR A 62 -17.05 2.74 -7.99
CA TYR A 62 -17.66 2.30 -9.25
C TYR A 62 -17.49 0.79 -9.49
N GLY A 63 -18.53 0.14 -10.00
CA GLY A 63 -18.53 -1.30 -10.30
C GLY A 63 -18.94 -2.21 -9.13
N GLU A 64 -18.96 -3.52 -9.42
CA GLU A 64 -19.41 -4.58 -8.51
C GLU A 64 -18.49 -4.72 -7.27
N ASP A 65 -19.08 -5.04 -6.13
CA ASP A 65 -18.38 -5.11 -4.84
C ASP A 65 -17.28 -6.18 -4.86
N SER A 66 -17.61 -7.38 -5.31
CA SER A 66 -16.68 -8.51 -5.40
C SER A 66 -15.52 -8.25 -6.35
N TYR A 67 -15.77 -7.50 -7.42
CA TYR A 67 -14.72 -7.07 -8.34
C TYR A 67 -13.74 -6.12 -7.66
N ASN A 68 -14.28 -5.14 -6.93
CA ASN A 68 -13.50 -4.13 -6.21
C ASN A 68 -12.70 -4.72 -5.05
N GLU A 69 -13.25 -5.68 -4.31
CA GLU A 69 -12.50 -6.45 -3.30
C GLU A 69 -11.31 -7.19 -3.92
N GLY A 70 -11.51 -7.85 -5.07
CA GLY A 70 -10.44 -8.54 -5.79
C GLY A 70 -9.37 -7.59 -6.34
N LEU A 71 -9.77 -6.44 -6.89
CA LEU A 71 -8.86 -5.44 -7.43
C LEU A 71 -8.04 -4.76 -6.33
N SER A 72 -8.69 -4.35 -5.25
CA SER A 72 -8.01 -3.75 -4.08
C SER A 72 -6.99 -4.70 -3.46
N LEU A 73 -7.30 -5.99 -3.32
CA LEU A 73 -6.35 -6.98 -2.80
C LEU A 73 -5.13 -7.12 -3.73
N LYS A 74 -5.32 -7.11 -5.05
CA LYS A 74 -4.20 -7.15 -6.00
C LYS A 74 -3.31 -5.92 -5.88
N ARG A 75 -3.91 -4.73 -5.72
CA ARG A 75 -3.19 -3.46 -5.49
C ARG A 75 -2.37 -3.50 -4.21
N ALA A 76 -2.96 -3.96 -3.11
CA ALA A 76 -2.25 -4.14 -1.84
C ALA A 76 -1.04 -5.07 -1.99
N ASN A 77 -1.19 -6.18 -2.73
CA ASN A 77 -0.11 -7.13 -2.97
C ASN A 77 1.08 -6.52 -3.72
N VAL A 78 0.84 -5.78 -4.80
CA VAL A 78 1.96 -5.18 -5.56
C VAL A 78 2.67 -4.07 -4.78
N VAL A 79 1.95 -3.33 -3.93
CA VAL A 79 2.56 -2.34 -3.03
C VAL A 79 3.42 -3.04 -2.01
N ALA A 80 2.95 -4.15 -1.42
CA ALA A 80 3.73 -4.95 -0.49
C ALA A 80 4.98 -5.55 -1.16
N ASP A 81 4.90 -6.00 -2.41
CA ASP A 81 6.06 -6.49 -3.16
C ASP A 81 7.09 -5.38 -3.39
N ALA A 82 6.66 -4.19 -3.83
CA ALA A 82 7.53 -3.04 -3.98
C ALA A 82 8.16 -2.59 -2.64
N TRP A 83 7.39 -2.63 -1.56
CA TRP A 83 7.86 -2.29 -0.22
C TRP A 83 8.90 -3.29 0.29
N ALA A 84 8.67 -4.59 0.11
CA ALA A 84 9.62 -5.64 0.48
C ALA A 84 10.98 -5.43 -0.20
N ILE A 85 10.96 -5.09 -1.50
CA ILE A 85 12.19 -4.81 -2.27
C ILE A 85 12.90 -3.56 -1.73
N GLY A 86 12.18 -2.44 -1.58
CA GLY A 86 12.79 -1.18 -1.16
C GLY A 86 13.27 -1.18 0.29
N GLY A 87 12.50 -1.79 1.19
CA GLY A 87 12.80 -1.87 2.61
C GLY A 87 13.71 -3.04 2.98
N GLN A 88 14.00 -3.93 2.04
CA GLN A 88 14.74 -5.18 2.28
C GLN A 88 14.13 -6.03 3.41
N ILE A 89 12.79 -6.04 3.50
CA ILE A 89 12.04 -6.78 4.50
C ILE A 89 11.48 -8.05 3.84
N PRO A 90 11.50 -9.22 4.50
CA PRO A 90 10.86 -10.41 3.96
C PRO A 90 9.39 -10.15 3.62
N ARG A 91 8.97 -10.55 2.42
CA ARG A 91 7.58 -10.36 1.97
C ARG A 91 6.55 -11.00 2.91
N SER A 92 6.95 -12.06 3.63
CA SER A 92 6.15 -12.74 4.66
C SER A 92 5.82 -11.87 5.87
N ASN A 93 6.58 -10.81 6.13
CA ASN A 93 6.31 -9.89 7.23
C ASN A 93 5.29 -8.80 6.84
N LEU A 94 4.90 -8.76 5.57
CA LEU A 94 3.95 -7.80 5.04
C LEU A 94 2.62 -8.51 4.79
N THR A 95 1.57 -8.01 5.44
CA THR A 95 0.20 -8.53 5.26
C THR A 95 -0.58 -7.63 4.31
N THR A 96 -1.59 -8.18 3.65
CA THR A 96 -2.38 -7.43 2.65
C THR A 96 -3.86 -7.70 2.82
N GLN A 97 -4.68 -6.66 2.70
CA GLN A 97 -6.13 -6.77 2.74
C GLN A 97 -6.75 -5.97 1.59
N GLY A 98 -7.73 -6.56 0.91
CA GLY A 98 -8.58 -5.83 -0.04
C GLY A 98 -9.85 -5.36 0.67
N LEU A 99 -10.06 -4.05 0.74
CA LEU A 99 -11.21 -3.44 1.41
C LEU A 99 -12.29 -2.99 0.41
N GLY A 100 -12.04 -3.15 -0.88
CA GLY A 100 -12.92 -2.73 -1.96
C GLY A 100 -13.25 -1.24 -1.85
N LYS A 101 -14.52 -0.90 -2.09
CA LYS A 101 -15.05 0.47 -2.00
C LYS A 101 -15.62 0.82 -0.62
N ASN A 102 -15.53 -0.09 0.35
CA ASN A 102 -16.33 -0.05 1.57
C ASN A 102 -15.74 0.83 2.68
N ILE A 103 -14.55 1.40 2.47
CA ILE A 103 -13.91 2.34 3.41
C ILE A 103 -13.34 3.50 2.58
N PRO A 104 -14.02 4.66 2.55
CA PRO A 104 -13.49 5.89 1.93
C PRO A 104 -12.42 6.56 2.80
#